data_AF-A0A376YC80-F1
#
_entry.id   AF-A0A376YC80-F1
#
_cell.length_a   1.000
_cell.length_b   1.000
_cell.length_c   1.000
_cell.angle_alpha   90.00
_cell.angle_beta   90.00
_cell.angle_gamma   90.00
#
_symmetry.space_group_name_H-M   'P 1'
#
loop_
_entity.id
_entity.type
_entity.pdbx_description
1 polymer ?
#
loop_
_entity_poly.entity_id
_entity_poly.type
_entity_poly.pdbx_seq_one_letter_code
_entity_poly.pdbx_strand_id
1 'polypeptide(L)'
;MLDSFIFLGGSGATLGLILAIFIASRRADYRQVAKLALPSGIFQINEPILFGLPIIMNPVMFIPFVLVQPILAAITLAAYYMGIIPPVTNIAPWTMPTGLGAFFNTNGSVAALLVALFNLGIATLIYLPFVVVANKAQNAIDKEESEEDITNALKF
;
A
#
# COMPACT_ATOMS: atom_id res chain seq x y z
N MET A 1 -11.37 -13.02 -7.22
CA MET A 1 -10.48 -13.49 -6.13
C MET A 1 -9.32 -12.52 -5.94
N LEU A 2 -8.54 -12.21 -6.97
CA LEU A 2 -7.38 -11.31 -6.85
C LEU A 2 -7.76 -9.92 -6.30
N ASP A 3 -8.78 -9.27 -6.89
CA ASP A 3 -9.20 -7.92 -6.50
C ASP A 3 -9.76 -7.84 -5.07
N SER A 4 -10.18 -8.97 -4.50
CA SER A 4 -10.86 -9.02 -3.21
C SER A 4 -9.89 -9.22 -2.05
N PHE A 5 -8.73 -9.81 -2.30
CA PHE A 5 -7.80 -10.23 -1.25
C PHE A 5 -6.35 -9.77 -1.47
N ILE A 6 -5.96 -9.43 -2.70
CA ILE A 6 -4.56 -9.17 -3.06
C ILE A 6 -4.38 -7.72 -3.48
N PHE A 7 -5.21 -7.20 -4.39
CA PHE A 7 -5.11 -5.82 -4.89
C PHE A 7 -5.79 -4.81 -3.97
N LEU A 8 -5.51 -4.91 -2.66
CA LEU A 8 -6.16 -4.13 -1.61
C LEU A 8 -5.73 -2.67 -1.70
N GLY A 9 -6.59 -1.86 -2.30
CA GLY A 9 -6.29 -0.47 -2.60
C GLY A 9 -5.59 -0.24 -3.93
N GLY A 10 -5.67 -1.21 -4.86
CA GLY A 10 -5.08 -1.17 -6.19
C GLY A 10 -3.88 -2.11 -6.35
N SER A 11 -3.13 -1.94 -7.45
CA SER A 11 -1.91 -2.70 -7.68
C SER A 11 -0.89 -2.45 -6.57
N GLY A 12 -0.19 -3.51 -6.14
CA GLY A 12 0.74 -3.45 -5.02
C GLY A 12 0.10 -3.26 -3.64
N ALA A 13 -1.20 -3.50 -3.47
CA ALA A 13 -1.87 -3.34 -2.17
C ALA A 13 -1.62 -1.94 -1.55
N THR A 14 -1.72 -0.90 -2.38
CA THR A 14 -1.29 0.47 -2.07
C THR A 14 -2.06 1.16 -0.96
N LEU A 15 -3.24 0.66 -0.58
CA LEU A 15 -3.89 1.13 0.65
C LEU A 15 -3.06 0.78 1.89
N GLY A 16 -2.39 -0.38 1.89
CA GLY A 16 -1.43 -0.75 2.94
C GLY A 16 -0.26 0.23 3.00
N LEU A 17 0.22 0.72 1.85
CA LEU A 17 1.23 1.78 1.80
C LEU A 17 0.71 3.10 2.39
N ILE A 18 -0.49 3.54 2.02
CA ILE A 18 -1.11 4.75 2.56
C ILE A 18 -1.20 4.67 4.10
N LEU A 19 -1.64 3.52 4.63
CA LEU A 19 -1.67 3.28 6.07
C LEU A 19 -0.26 3.29 6.69
N ALA A 20 0.71 2.65 6.05
CA ALA A 20 2.10 2.64 6.51
C ALA A 20 2.70 4.05 6.57
N ILE A 21 2.38 4.92 5.60
CA ILE A 21 2.78 6.33 5.59
C ILE A 21 2.17 7.08 6.78
N PHE A 22 0.89 6.87 7.08
CA PHE A 22 0.27 7.52 8.23
C PHE A 22 0.86 7.10 9.57
N ILE A 23 1.31 5.86 9.68
CA ILE A 23 1.92 5.29 10.88
C ILE A 23 3.38 5.76 11.03
N ALA A 24 4.21 5.57 10.00
CA ALA A 24 5.66 5.72 10.09
C ALA A 24 6.19 7.08 9.61
N SER A 25 5.51 7.76 8.68
CA SER A 25 5.99 9.02 8.13
C SER A 25 5.49 10.23 8.90
N ARG A 26 6.43 11.11 9.26
CA ARG A 26 6.15 12.44 9.84
C ARG A 26 6.29 13.58 8.83
N ARG A 27 6.75 13.29 7.62
CA ARG A 27 6.98 14.32 6.59
C ARG A 27 5.67 14.83 6.00
N ALA A 28 5.61 16.13 5.75
CA ALA A 28 4.39 16.79 5.29
C ALA A 28 3.99 16.34 3.88
N ASP A 29 4.96 16.22 2.97
CA ASP A 29 4.78 15.79 1.58
C ASP A 29 4.17 14.38 1.48
N TYR A 30 4.76 13.39 2.13
CA TYR A 30 4.27 12.01 2.14
C TYR A 30 2.87 11.93 2.73
N ARG A 31 2.63 12.62 3.86
CA ARG A 31 1.31 12.62 4.52
C ARG A 31 0.26 13.35 3.69
N GLN A 32 0.63 14.40 2.97
CA GLN A 32 -0.30 15.15 2.12
C GLN A 32 -0.74 14.31 0.92
N VAL A 33 0.19 13.65 0.24
CA VAL A 33 -0.14 12.71 -0.84
C VAL A 33 -1.00 11.56 -0.32
N ALA A 34 -0.64 10.96 0.82
CA ALA A 34 -1.43 9.89 1.43
C ALA A 34 -2.87 10.34 1.78
N LYS A 35 -3.06 11.58 2.27
CA LYS A 35 -4.40 12.14 2.54
C LYS A 35 -5.22 12.30 1.27
N LEU A 36 -4.62 12.80 0.20
CA LEU A 36 -5.28 13.00 -1.09
C LEU A 36 -5.63 11.67 -1.78
N ALA A 37 -4.77 10.66 -1.62
CA ALA A 37 -4.95 9.35 -2.23
C ALA A 37 -5.81 8.38 -1.40
N LEU A 38 -6.07 8.66 -0.11
CA LEU A 38 -6.84 7.77 0.75
C LEU A 38 -8.27 7.52 0.22
N PRO A 39 -9.06 8.53 -0.19
CA PRO A 39 -10.41 8.29 -0.69
C PRO A 39 -10.43 7.38 -1.91
N SER A 40 -9.58 7.62 -2.92
CA SER A 40 -9.46 6.77 -4.10
C SER A 40 -8.95 5.38 -3.74
N GLY A 41 -7.97 5.28 -2.84
CA GLY A 41 -7.39 4.03 -2.37
C GLY A 41 -8.41 3.13 -1.66
N ILE A 42 -9.38 3.67 -0.92
CA ILE A 42 -10.45 2.87 -0.31
C ILE A 42 -11.24 2.11 -1.39
N PHE A 43 -11.51 2.77 -2.53
CA PHE A 43 -12.20 2.22 -3.70
C PHE A 43 -11.24 1.59 -4.72
N GLN A 44 -10.05 1.17 -4.28
CA GLN A 44 -9.05 0.43 -5.06
C GLN A 44 -8.42 1.18 -6.25
N ILE A 45 -8.56 2.52 -6.28
CA ILE A 45 -7.96 3.40 -7.29
C ILE A 45 -6.64 3.96 -6.75
N ASN A 46 -5.53 3.67 -7.43
CA ASN A 46 -4.18 3.89 -6.89
C ASN A 46 -3.27 4.83 -7.69
N GLU A 47 -3.75 5.39 -8.79
CA GLU A 47 -3.04 6.40 -9.57
C GLU A 47 -2.61 7.59 -8.71
N PRO A 48 -3.44 8.13 -7.80
CA PRO A 48 -3.05 9.28 -6.98
C PRO A 48 -1.83 9.01 -6.08
N ILE A 49 -1.65 7.77 -5.59
CA ILE A 49 -0.49 7.42 -4.75
C ILE A 49 0.71 7.01 -5.61
N LEU A 50 0.49 6.32 -6.74
CA LEU A 50 1.55 5.91 -7.67
C LEU A 50 2.22 7.07 -8.41
N PHE A 51 1.47 8.14 -8.69
CA PHE A 51 2.01 9.35 -9.32
C PHE A 51 2.36 10.42 -8.29
N GLY A 52 1.63 10.48 -7.17
CA GLY A 52 1.90 11.46 -6.11
C GLY A 52 3.16 11.16 -5.31
N LEU A 53 3.52 9.89 -5.17
CA LEU A 53 4.85 9.45 -4.76
C LEU A 53 5.49 8.74 -5.95
N PRO A 54 6.75 8.99 -6.31
CA PRO A 54 7.39 8.34 -7.45
C PRO A 54 7.75 6.88 -7.13
N ILE A 55 6.75 6.05 -6.79
CA ILE A 55 6.93 4.65 -6.33
C ILE A 55 7.63 3.82 -7.40
N ILE A 56 7.26 4.04 -8.67
CA ILE A 56 7.83 3.29 -9.81
C ILE A 56 9.28 3.70 -10.06
N MET A 57 9.62 4.98 -9.85
CA MET A 57 10.97 5.51 -10.07
C MET A 57 11.87 5.37 -8.84
N ASN A 58 11.31 5.07 -7.66
CA ASN A 58 12.04 4.88 -6.42
C ASN A 58 12.28 3.37 -6.17
N PRO A 59 13.52 2.87 -6.35
CA PRO A 59 13.80 1.44 -6.19
C PRO A 59 13.47 0.90 -4.79
N VAL A 60 13.58 1.74 -3.75
CA VAL A 60 13.25 1.36 -2.36
C VAL A 60 11.77 1.04 -2.22
N MET A 61 10.90 1.81 -2.88
CA MET A 61 9.45 1.61 -2.85
C MET A 61 8.97 0.59 -3.88
N PHE A 62 9.72 0.42 -4.98
CA PHE A 62 9.43 -0.59 -6.00
C PHE A 62 9.54 -2.02 -5.46
N ILE A 63 10.53 -2.29 -4.60
CA ILE A 63 10.73 -3.61 -3.99
C ILE A 63 9.48 -4.10 -3.22
N PRO A 64 8.96 -3.41 -2.19
CA PRO A 64 7.77 -3.85 -1.47
C PRO A 64 6.53 -3.87 -2.37
N PHE A 65 6.44 -2.96 -3.35
CA PHE A 65 5.33 -2.90 -4.30
C PHE A 65 5.18 -4.18 -5.12
N VAL A 66 6.29 -4.77 -5.57
CA VAL A 66 6.28 -6.04 -6.28
C VAL A 66 6.12 -7.23 -5.32
N LEU A 67 6.82 -7.21 -4.18
CA LEU A 67 6.88 -8.36 -3.25
C LEU A 67 5.59 -8.61 -2.48
N VAL A 68 4.80 -7.57 -2.18
CA VAL A 68 3.60 -7.71 -1.36
C VAL A 68 2.56 -8.62 -2.00
N GLN A 69 2.38 -8.55 -3.31
CA GLN A 69 1.31 -9.27 -4.01
C GLN A 69 1.48 -10.80 -3.97
N PRO A 70 2.66 -11.39 -4.29
CA PRO A 70 2.92 -12.81 -4.09
C PRO A 70 2.69 -13.28 -2.65
N ILE A 71 3.07 -12.45 -1.66
CA ILE A 71 2.90 -12.80 -0.24
C ILE A 71 1.41 -12.86 0.12
N LEU A 72 0.63 -11.84 -0.25
CA LEU A 72 -0.81 -11.84 -0.02
C LEU A 72 -1.49 -12.99 -0.76
N ALA A 73 -1.06 -13.29 -1.99
CA ALA A 73 -1.57 -14.42 -2.76
C ALA A 73 -1.34 -15.76 -2.05
N ALA A 74 -0.14 -15.97 -1.50
CA ALA A 74 0.18 -17.16 -0.71
C ALA A 74 -0.72 -17.30 0.52
N ILE A 75 -0.95 -16.20 1.25
CA ILE A 75 -1.84 -16.18 2.43
C ILE A 75 -3.29 -16.51 2.02
N THR A 76 -3.79 -15.88 0.96
CA THR A 76 -5.16 -16.12 0.47
C THR A 76 -5.34 -17.56 0.00
N LEU A 77 -4.37 -18.12 -0.72
CA LEU A 77 -4.41 -19.52 -1.15
C LEU A 77 -4.38 -20.48 0.04
N ALA A 78 -3.53 -20.23 1.04
CA ALA A 78 -3.52 -21.03 2.26
C ALA A 78 -4.87 -20.98 2.99
N ALA A 79 -5.46 -19.78 3.14
CA ALA A 79 -6.78 -19.62 3.75
C ALA A 79 -7.88 -20.34 2.96
N TYR A 80 -7.79 -20.35 1.63
CA TYR A 80 -8.73 -21.07 0.77
C TYR A 80 -8.62 -22.58 0.93
N TYR A 81 -7.41 -23.14 0.83
CA TYR A 81 -7.20 -24.59 0.96
C TYR A 81 -7.45 -25.13 2.37
N MET A 82 -7.26 -24.30 3.41
CA MET A 82 -7.63 -24.64 4.79
C MET A 82 -9.14 -24.56 5.03
N GLY A 83 -9.94 -24.12 4.05
CA GLY A 83 -11.40 -23.98 4.18
C GLY A 83 -11.85 -22.79 5.03
N ILE A 84 -10.95 -21.83 5.32
CA ILE A 84 -11.27 -20.62 6.08
C ILE A 84 -12.15 -19.68 5.25
N ILE A 85 -11.84 -19.54 3.96
CA ILE A 85 -12.63 -18.74 3.04
C ILE A 85 -13.34 -19.65 2.03
N PRO A 86 -14.65 -19.43 1.77
CA PRO A 86 -15.37 -20.22 0.78
C PRO A 86 -14.98 -19.78 -0.64
N PRO A 87 -15.35 -20.56 -1.68
CA PRO A 87 -15.14 -20.17 -3.06
C PRO A 87 -15.83 -18.85 -3.41
N VAL A 88 -15.24 -18.14 -4.35
CA VAL A 88 -15.85 -16.95 -4.94
C VAL A 88 -17.00 -17.38 -5.84
N THR A 89 -18.22 -16.94 -5.52
CA THR A 89 -19.45 -17.27 -6.25
C THR A 89 -20.04 -16.08 -6.99
N ASN A 90 -19.68 -14.86 -6.60
CA ASN A 90 -20.17 -13.61 -7.20
C ASN A 90 -19.01 -12.75 -7.71
N ILE A 91 -19.32 -11.84 -8.63
CA ILE A 91 -18.38 -10.85 -9.15
C ILE A 91 -18.93 -9.46 -8.83
N ALA A 92 -18.52 -8.92 -7.70
CA ALA A 92 -18.74 -7.53 -7.34
C ALA A 92 -17.78 -6.62 -8.14
N PRO A 93 -18.12 -5.33 -8.31
CA PRO A 93 -17.23 -4.36 -8.92
C PRO A 93 -15.88 -4.30 -8.20
N TRP A 94 -14.79 -4.20 -8.96
CA TRP A 94 -13.44 -4.10 -8.40
C TRP A 94 -13.23 -2.80 -7.60
N THR A 95 -14.06 -1.78 -7.82
CA THR A 95 -14.04 -0.53 -7.04
C THR A 95 -14.70 -0.66 -5.67
N MET A 96 -15.21 -1.85 -5.29
CA MET A 96 -15.78 -2.07 -3.96
C MET A 96 -14.77 -1.69 -2.86
N PRO A 97 -15.23 -1.03 -1.78
CA PRO A 97 -14.35 -0.70 -0.66
C PRO A 97 -13.57 -1.91 -0.18
N THR A 98 -12.30 -1.68 0.16
CA THR A 98 -11.34 -2.73 0.53
C THR A 98 -11.94 -3.66 1.60
N GLY A 99 -11.94 -4.96 1.33
CA GLY A 99 -12.52 -6.00 2.19
C GLY A 99 -13.99 -6.32 1.90
N LEU A 100 -14.83 -5.35 1.54
CA LEU A 100 -16.24 -5.61 1.22
C LEU A 100 -16.39 -6.44 -0.05
N GLY A 101 -15.50 -6.25 -1.02
CA GLY A 101 -15.44 -7.10 -2.21
C GLY A 101 -15.28 -8.57 -1.84
N ALA A 102 -14.46 -8.91 -0.84
CA ALA A 102 -14.30 -10.28 -0.36
C ALA A 102 -15.59 -10.84 0.24
N PHE A 103 -16.27 -10.06 1.08
CA PHE A 103 -17.56 -10.45 1.68
C PHE A 103 -18.62 -10.78 0.63
N PHE A 104 -18.87 -9.88 -0.33
CA PHE A 104 -19.91 -10.09 -1.34
C PHE A 104 -19.56 -11.17 -2.35
N ASN A 105 -18.30 -11.26 -2.75
CA ASN A 105 -17.83 -12.28 -3.70
C ASN A 105 -17.92 -13.69 -3.14
N THR A 106 -17.93 -13.84 -1.82
CA THR A 106 -18.02 -15.11 -1.10
C THR A 106 -19.40 -15.37 -0.49
N ASN A 107 -20.44 -14.73 -1.06
CA ASN A 107 -21.83 -14.86 -0.62
C ASN A 107 -22.08 -14.46 0.85
N GLY A 108 -21.42 -13.40 1.31
CA GLY A 108 -21.60 -12.86 2.66
C GLY A 108 -20.74 -13.52 3.73
N SER A 109 -19.59 -14.11 3.36
CA SER A 109 -18.69 -14.70 4.35
C SER A 109 -17.92 -13.64 5.14
N VAL A 110 -18.18 -13.58 6.44
CA VAL A 110 -17.43 -12.74 7.37
C VAL A 110 -15.96 -13.17 7.46
N ALA A 111 -15.68 -14.47 7.35
CA ALA A 111 -14.30 -14.97 7.34
C ALA A 111 -13.49 -14.41 6.16
N ALA A 112 -14.12 -14.30 4.98
CA ALA A 112 -13.49 -13.69 3.81
C ALA A 112 -13.17 -12.20 4.03
N LEU A 113 -14.10 -11.45 4.64
CA LEU A 113 -13.85 -10.05 5.02
C LEU A 113 -12.64 -9.93 5.96
N LEU A 114 -12.58 -10.77 6.99
CA LEU A 114 -11.49 -10.77 7.96
C LEU A 114 -10.15 -11.12 7.32
N VAL A 115 -10.10 -12.08 6.40
CA VAL A 115 -8.87 -12.43 5.66
C VAL A 115 -8.42 -11.27 4.77
N ALA A 116 -9.33 -10.57 4.11
CA ALA A 116 -8.98 -9.38 3.33
C ALA A 116 -8.41 -8.25 4.21
N LEU A 117 -9.01 -7.98 5.36
CA LEU A 117 -8.48 -7.00 6.32
C LEU A 117 -7.15 -7.45 6.95
N PHE A 118 -6.98 -8.74 7.19
CA PHE A 118 -5.70 -9.32 7.62
C PHE A 118 -4.61 -9.09 6.56
N ASN A 119 -4.90 -9.38 5.29
CA ASN A 119 -4.00 -9.11 4.18
C ASN A 119 -3.65 -7.62 4.06
N LEU A 120 -4.60 -6.70 4.31
CA LEU A 120 -4.33 -5.27 4.36
C LEU A 120 -3.34 -4.92 5.49
N GLY A 121 -3.51 -5.55 6.66
CA GLY A 121 -2.58 -5.45 7.78
C GLY A 121 -1.18 -5.93 7.40
N ILE A 122 -1.06 -7.10 6.78
CA ILE A 122 0.22 -7.65 6.31
C ILE A 122 0.87 -6.74 5.27
N ALA A 123 0.10 -6.22 4.30
CA ALA A 123 0.60 -5.26 3.33
C ALA A 123 1.17 -4.02 4.03
N THR A 124 0.44 -3.48 5.00
CA THR A 124 0.89 -2.34 5.81
C THR A 124 2.21 -2.66 6.51
N LEU A 125 2.32 -3.83 7.16
CA LEU A 125 3.53 -4.26 7.85
C LEU A 125 4.73 -4.42 6.91
N ILE A 126 4.50 -4.94 5.70
CA ILE A 126 5.54 -5.08 4.67
C ILE A 126 6.04 -3.70 4.24
N TYR A 127 5.14 -2.72 4.04
CA TYR A 127 5.52 -1.37 3.62
C TYR A 127 6.22 -0.54 4.70
N LEU A 128 5.88 -0.73 5.98
CA LEU A 128 6.43 0.04 7.09
C LEU A 128 7.96 0.22 7.08
N PRO A 129 8.79 -0.83 7.01
CA PRO A 129 10.24 -0.67 7.01
C PRO A 129 10.74 0.14 5.82
N PHE A 130 10.15 -0.03 4.64
CA PHE A 130 10.54 0.70 3.44
C PHE A 130 10.16 2.17 3.49
N VAL A 131 9.00 2.50 4.06
CA VAL A 131 8.61 3.89 4.30
C VAL A 131 9.61 4.58 5.24
N VAL A 132 10.04 3.89 6.31
CA VAL A 132 11.05 4.43 7.24
C VAL A 132 12.38 4.66 6.52
N VAL A 133 12.84 3.69 5.73
CA VAL A 133 14.09 3.80 4.96
C VAL A 133 14.00 4.92 3.92
N ALA A 134 12.91 5.00 3.16
CA ALA A 134 12.70 6.05 2.16
C ALA A 134 12.69 7.45 2.78
N ASN A 135 12.05 7.61 3.95
CA ASN A 135 12.09 8.87 4.69
C ASN A 135 13.52 9.23 5.13
N LYS A 136 14.30 8.25 5.61
CA LYS A 136 15.67 8.49 6.05
C LYS A 136 16.60 8.86 4.88
N ALA A 137 16.47 8.18 3.75
CA ALA A 137 17.29 8.44 2.56
C ALA A 137 17.09 9.87 2.06
N GLN A 138 15.85 10.31 1.93
CA GLN A 138 15.58 11.66 1.46
C GLN A 138 15.98 12.74 2.47
N ASN A 139 15.80 12.51 3.78
CA ASN A 139 16.29 13.45 4.79
C ASN A 139 17.82 13.63 4.75
N ALA A 140 18.57 12.66 4.22
CA ALA A 140 20.01 12.80 4.01
C ALA A 140 20.30 13.66 2.77
N ILE A 141 19.57 13.43 1.67
CA ILE A 141 19.65 14.24 0.44
C ILE A 141 19.33 15.71 0.75
N ASP A 142 18.23 15.98 1.45
CA ASP A 142 17.80 17.36 1.78
C ASP A 142 18.85 18.09 2.65
N LYS A 143 19.64 17.36 3.45
CA LYS A 143 20.73 17.93 4.25
C LYS A 143 21.97 18.23 3.40
N GLU A 144 22.37 17.29 2.55
CA GLU A 144 23.51 17.45 1.64
C GLU A 144 23.27 18.65 0.70
N GLU A 145 22.07 18.77 0.10
CA GLU A 145 21.69 19.93 -0.72
C GLU A 145 21.79 21.25 0.08
N SER A 146 21.34 21.27 1.34
CA SER A 146 21.43 22.47 2.17
C SER A 146 22.88 22.88 2.51
N GLU A 147 23.78 21.91 2.70
CA GLU A 147 25.20 22.17 2.97
C GLU A 147 25.92 22.67 1.72
N GLU A 148 25.61 22.12 0.55
CA GLU A 148 26.12 22.60 -0.74
C GLU A 148 25.65 24.01 -1.05
N ASP A 149 24.37 24.33 -0.82
CA ASP A 149 23.80 25.65 -1.03
C ASP A 149 24.47 26.71 -0.13
N ILE A 150 24.67 26.39 1.15
CA ILE A 150 25.40 27.28 2.07
C ILE A 150 26.84 27.48 1.60
N THR A 151 27.52 26.40 1.19
CA THR A 151 28.90 26.47 0.70
C THR A 151 29.02 27.32 -0.55
N ASN A 152 28.07 27.21 -1.49
CA ASN A 152 28.01 28.02 -2.69
C ASN A 152 27.72 29.50 -2.37
N ALA A 153 26.85 29.77 -1.39
CA ALA A 153 26.57 31.12 -0.91
C ALA A 153 27.76 31.78 -0.17
N LEU A 154 28.71 31.01 0.35
CA LEU A 154 29.91 31.53 1.02
C LEU A 154 31.11 31.74 0.08
N LYS A 155 31.01 31.32 -1.19
CA LYS A 155 32.07 31.48 -2.21
C LYS A 155 32.01 32.83 -2.94
N PHE A 156 31.21 33.78 -2.47
CA PHE A 156 31.20 35.18 -2.95
C PHE A 156 32.34 36.00 -2.34
#